data_AF-A0A519TN49-F1
#
_entry.id   AF-A0A519TN49-F1
#
_cell.length_a   1.000
_cell.length_b   1.000
_cell.length_c   1.000
_cell.angle_alpha   90.00
_cell.angle_beta   90.00
_cell.angle_gamma   90.00
#
_symmetry.space_group_name_H-M   'P 1'
#
loop_
_entity.id
_entity.type
_entity.pdbx_description
1 polymer ?
#
loop_
_entity_poly.entity_id
_entity_poly.type
_entity_poly.pdbx_seq_one_letter_code
_entity_poly.pdbx_strand_id
1 'polypeptide(L)'
;KKYPHVPIMLCSGGGGRVDYGAMKYFTEFWPSDNTDGLERVFIQWGFSYFFPANTITNHITSWGKQSLKFRTDVAMMDKLGYDIDVAEFTKDELLFSQQAVANYKRFSPTVYQGNLYRLVSPYENNRAVLMYSDEAKNSAILFAYNLSSRYREFFNPVKLQGLDSLKKYKIKEINLMPNVKSVLASNDKIYTGEYLMNVGIDVSKTNSEPLTSVVLEITTTN
;
A
#
# COMPACT_ATOMS: atom_id res chain seq x y z
N LYS A 1 30.91 1.52 -8.59
CA LYS A 1 32.39 1.39 -8.47
C LYS A 1 33.02 2.61 -7.81
N LYS A 2 32.96 3.81 -8.42
CA LYS A 2 33.51 5.03 -7.81
C LYS A 2 32.78 5.47 -6.52
N TYR A 3 31.46 5.26 -6.47
CA TYR A 3 30.59 5.63 -5.35
C TYR A 3 29.80 4.41 -4.87
N PRO A 4 30.40 3.50 -4.07
CA PRO A 4 29.79 2.21 -3.73
C PRO A 4 28.59 2.31 -2.76
N HIS A 5 28.44 3.43 -2.05
CA HIS A 5 27.38 3.61 -1.04
C HIS A 5 26.31 4.63 -1.44
N VAL A 6 26.43 5.23 -2.62
CA VAL A 6 25.44 6.20 -3.10
C VAL A 6 24.26 5.43 -3.71
N PRO A 7 23.03 5.59 -3.19
CA PRO A 7 21.85 5.06 -3.85
C PRO A 7 21.65 5.77 -5.18
N ILE A 8 21.29 5.02 -6.22
CA ILE A 8 21.08 5.55 -7.56
C ILE A 8 19.73 5.03 -8.04
N MET A 9 18.84 5.97 -8.37
CA MET A 9 17.53 5.67 -8.96
C MET A 9 17.65 5.62 -10.48
N LEU A 10 17.17 4.53 -11.08
CA LEU A 10 17.00 4.42 -12.52
C LEU A 10 15.75 5.18 -12.97
N CYS A 11 15.87 6.02 -14.00
CA CYS A 11 14.75 6.66 -14.66
C CYS A 11 14.99 6.76 -16.17
N SER A 12 13.93 6.55 -16.96
CA SER A 12 13.95 6.63 -18.42
C SER A 12 12.58 7.07 -18.93
N GLY A 13 12.14 8.27 -18.54
CA GLY A 13 10.75 8.71 -18.75
C GLY A 13 9.79 7.81 -17.97
N GLY A 14 10.03 7.66 -16.66
CA GLY A 14 9.49 6.56 -15.88
C GLY A 14 10.26 5.25 -16.11
N GLY A 15 9.52 4.14 -16.12
CA GLY A 15 10.06 2.78 -16.11
C GLY A 15 10.51 2.23 -17.46
N GLY A 16 10.76 3.06 -18.47
CA GLY A 16 10.98 2.63 -19.86
C GLY A 16 12.21 1.74 -20.12
N ARG A 17 13.10 1.54 -19.14
CA ARG A 17 14.31 0.68 -19.24
C ARG A 17 14.56 -0.15 -17.98
N VAL A 18 13.50 -0.50 -17.25
CA VAL A 18 13.63 -1.24 -15.99
C VAL A 18 13.67 -2.74 -16.27
N ASP A 19 14.83 -3.33 -16.04
CA ASP A 19 15.07 -4.77 -16.12
C ASP A 19 16.19 -5.19 -15.14
N TYR A 20 16.31 -6.49 -14.86
CA TYR A 20 17.35 -6.98 -13.95
C TYR A 20 18.79 -6.77 -14.46
N GLY A 21 18.97 -6.63 -15.77
CA GLY A 21 20.25 -6.27 -16.37
C GLY A 21 20.66 -4.83 -16.01
N ALA A 22 19.71 -3.91 -15.94
CA ALA A 22 19.90 -2.55 -15.46
C ALA A 22 20.03 -2.50 -13.93
N MET A 23 19.13 -3.19 -13.20
CA MET A 23 19.03 -3.11 -11.73
C MET A 23 20.29 -3.55 -10.97
N LYS A 24 21.23 -4.27 -11.59
CA LYS A 24 22.56 -4.53 -10.99
C LYS A 24 23.39 -3.25 -10.74
N TYR A 25 22.99 -2.11 -11.30
CA TYR A 25 23.64 -0.81 -11.14
C TYR A 25 22.85 0.19 -10.32
N PHE A 26 21.58 -0.09 -10.01
CA PHE A 26 20.64 0.83 -9.39
C PHE A 26 20.04 0.21 -8.14
N THR A 27 19.80 1.03 -7.13
CA THR A 27 19.17 0.56 -5.89
C THR A 27 17.64 0.52 -6.00
N GLU A 28 17.09 1.32 -6.92
CA GLU A 28 15.67 1.52 -7.12
C GLU A 28 15.41 2.13 -8.50
N PHE A 29 14.14 2.24 -8.89
CA PHE A 29 13.74 2.85 -10.14
C PHE A 29 12.42 3.61 -10.00
N TRP A 30 12.27 4.63 -10.84
CA TRP A 30 11.04 5.37 -11.02
C TRP A 30 10.14 4.62 -12.03
N PRO A 31 8.99 4.06 -11.62
CA PRO A 31 8.23 3.14 -12.47
C PRO A 31 7.43 3.84 -13.57
N SER A 32 7.04 5.11 -13.39
CA SER A 32 6.27 5.85 -14.40
C SER A 32 6.26 7.35 -14.12
N ASP A 33 6.33 8.19 -15.14
CA ASP A 33 6.04 9.62 -14.97
C ASP A 33 4.55 9.89 -14.68
N ASN A 34 3.68 8.92 -14.94
CA ASN A 34 2.30 8.97 -14.49
C ASN A 34 2.23 8.70 -12.97
N THR A 35 1.89 9.75 -12.23
CA THR A 35 1.77 9.76 -10.76
C THR A 35 0.32 9.90 -10.29
N ASP A 36 -0.66 9.80 -11.19
CA ASP A 36 -2.07 9.71 -10.80
C ASP A 36 -2.29 8.47 -9.92
N GLY A 37 -2.98 8.66 -8.80
CA GLY A 37 -3.14 7.61 -7.79
C GLY A 37 -3.90 6.39 -8.30
N LEU A 38 -4.88 6.55 -9.20
CA LEU A 38 -5.62 5.42 -9.76
C LEU A 38 -4.70 4.61 -10.69
N GLU A 39 -4.03 5.28 -11.61
CA GLU A 39 -3.13 4.65 -12.58
C GLU A 39 -1.95 3.94 -11.90
N ARG A 40 -1.42 4.54 -10.82
CA ARG A 40 -0.35 3.95 -10.01
C ARG A 40 -0.75 2.62 -9.37
N VAL A 41 -2.01 2.38 -9.03
CA VAL A 41 -2.44 1.05 -8.54
C VAL A 41 -2.15 -0.04 -9.57
N PHE A 42 -2.49 0.20 -10.84
CA PHE A 42 -2.26 -0.76 -11.92
C PHE A 42 -0.77 -0.90 -12.26
N ILE A 43 -0.05 0.22 -12.35
CA ILE A 43 1.38 0.24 -12.68
C ILE A 43 2.19 -0.53 -11.62
N GLN A 44 2.01 -0.20 -10.34
CA GLN A 44 2.72 -0.86 -9.25
C GLN A 44 2.34 -2.33 -9.15
N TRP A 45 1.05 -2.67 -9.34
CA TRP A 45 0.61 -4.07 -9.40
C TRP A 45 1.34 -4.84 -10.49
N GLY A 46 1.46 -4.28 -11.69
CA GLY A 46 2.21 -4.88 -12.80
C GLY A 46 3.69 -5.10 -12.47
N PHE A 47 4.38 -4.08 -11.95
CA PHE A 47 5.79 -4.19 -11.56
C PHE A 47 6.01 -5.23 -10.44
N SER A 48 5.06 -5.37 -9.52
CA SER A 48 5.15 -6.29 -8.38
C SER A 48 5.22 -7.78 -8.76
N TYR A 49 4.95 -8.14 -10.03
CA TYR A 49 5.17 -9.50 -10.52
C TYR A 49 6.64 -9.86 -10.67
N PHE A 50 7.49 -8.87 -10.89
CA PHE A 50 8.90 -9.08 -11.20
C PHE A 50 9.80 -8.40 -10.16
N PHE A 51 9.46 -7.19 -9.72
CA PHE A 51 10.36 -6.42 -8.87
C PHE A 51 9.88 -6.39 -7.42
N PRO A 52 10.81 -6.49 -6.46
CA PRO A 52 10.48 -6.32 -5.05
C PRO A 52 10.16 -4.86 -4.75
N ALA A 53 9.25 -4.64 -3.79
CA ALA A 53 8.74 -3.33 -3.39
C ALA A 53 9.85 -2.32 -3.03
N ASN A 54 10.95 -2.79 -2.44
CA ASN A 54 12.07 -1.93 -2.07
C ASN A 54 12.83 -1.31 -3.26
N THR A 55 12.54 -1.75 -4.49
CA THR A 55 13.13 -1.19 -5.72
C THR A 55 12.19 -0.26 -6.48
N ILE A 56 10.90 -0.22 -6.16
CA ILE A 56 9.89 0.55 -6.91
C ILE A 56 9.61 1.85 -6.15
N THR A 57 9.91 3.02 -6.73
CA THR A 57 9.67 4.31 -6.05
C THR A 57 8.37 4.98 -6.44
N ASN A 58 7.57 5.38 -5.45
CA ASN A 58 6.25 5.96 -5.65
C ASN A 58 6.12 7.25 -4.85
N HIS A 59 5.96 8.35 -5.57
CA HIS A 59 5.88 9.67 -4.96
C HIS A 59 4.46 10.24 -5.04
N ILE A 60 4.07 10.93 -3.98
CA ILE A 60 2.89 11.80 -4.00
C ILE A 60 3.27 13.08 -4.74
N THR A 61 2.55 13.37 -5.83
CA THR A 61 2.67 14.63 -6.61
C THR A 61 1.33 15.34 -6.68
N SER A 62 1.26 16.53 -7.28
CA SER A 62 0.00 17.23 -7.54
C SER A 62 -0.86 16.62 -8.67
N TRP A 63 -0.40 15.57 -9.36
CA TRP A 63 -1.20 14.90 -10.38
C TRP A 63 -2.31 14.05 -9.74
N GLY A 64 -3.52 14.24 -10.26
CA GLY A 64 -4.70 13.47 -9.94
C GLY A 64 -5.70 14.33 -9.17
N LYS A 65 -6.94 13.85 -9.07
CA LYS A 65 -8.00 14.53 -8.28
C LYS A 65 -8.32 13.81 -6.98
N GLN A 66 -7.57 12.75 -6.66
CA GLN A 66 -7.80 11.94 -5.48
C GLN A 66 -7.28 12.66 -4.24
N SER A 67 -7.87 12.34 -3.09
CA SER A 67 -7.43 12.86 -1.79
C SER A 67 -5.94 12.61 -1.55
N LEU A 68 -5.31 13.46 -0.74
CA LEU A 68 -3.92 13.27 -0.31
C LEU A 68 -3.75 11.89 0.36
N LYS A 69 -4.72 11.48 1.18
CA LYS A 69 -4.75 10.16 1.81
C LYS A 69 -4.64 9.03 0.80
N PHE A 70 -5.49 9.04 -0.24
CA PHE A 70 -5.49 7.99 -1.26
C PHE A 70 -4.14 7.91 -1.99
N ARG A 71 -3.64 9.05 -2.47
CA ARG A 71 -2.32 9.12 -3.15
C ARG A 71 -1.19 8.62 -2.24
N THR A 72 -1.26 8.95 -0.94
CA THR A 72 -0.27 8.53 0.05
C THR A 72 -0.32 7.03 0.29
N ASP A 73 -1.50 6.45 0.51
CA ASP A 73 -1.66 5.02 0.75
C ASP A 73 -1.29 4.18 -0.49
N VAL A 74 -1.55 4.70 -1.69
CA VAL A 74 -1.10 4.09 -2.95
C VAL A 74 0.43 4.11 -3.05
N ALA A 75 1.08 5.22 -2.68
CA ALA A 75 2.54 5.31 -2.72
C ALA A 75 3.24 4.40 -1.70
N MET A 76 2.56 4.02 -0.62
CA MET A 76 3.10 3.18 0.45
C MET A 76 3.15 1.68 0.14
N MET A 77 2.54 1.19 -0.95
CA MET A 77 2.65 -0.24 -1.28
C MET A 77 4.05 -0.64 -1.75
N ASP A 78 4.86 0.34 -2.17
CA ASP A 78 6.30 0.17 -2.38
C ASP A 78 7.08 1.29 -1.68
N LYS A 79 8.13 1.86 -2.28
CA LYS A 79 9.00 2.88 -1.67
C LYS A 79 8.39 4.29 -1.74
N LEU A 80 7.86 4.75 -0.61
CA LEU A 80 7.21 6.06 -0.44
C LEU A 80 8.17 7.25 -0.64
N GLY A 81 7.69 8.28 -1.34
CA GLY A 81 8.29 9.62 -1.33
C GLY A 81 7.25 10.74 -1.52
N TYR A 82 7.66 11.99 -1.31
CA TYR A 82 6.83 13.17 -1.56
C TYR A 82 7.55 14.04 -2.59
N ASP A 83 6.83 14.42 -3.64
CA ASP A 83 7.28 15.30 -4.71
C ASP A 83 6.15 16.28 -5.05
N ILE A 84 5.72 16.99 -4.01
CA ILE A 84 4.60 17.93 -3.97
C ILE A 84 4.97 19.06 -3.01
N ASP A 85 4.48 20.27 -3.29
CA ASP A 85 4.73 21.42 -2.41
C ASP A 85 3.98 21.26 -1.08
N VAL A 86 4.71 20.88 -0.03
CA VAL A 86 4.16 20.68 1.32
C VAL A 86 3.84 21.99 2.03
N ALA A 87 4.31 23.14 1.53
CA ALA A 87 3.98 24.44 2.09
C ALA A 87 2.50 24.81 1.84
N GLU A 88 1.90 24.25 0.78
CA GLU A 88 0.51 24.44 0.41
C GLU A 88 -0.46 23.50 1.16
N PHE A 89 0.05 22.61 2.01
CA PHE A 89 -0.80 21.69 2.75
C PHE A 89 -1.61 22.41 3.82
N THR A 90 -2.88 22.01 3.96
CA THR A 90 -3.65 22.35 5.15
C THR A 90 -2.99 21.77 6.40
N LYS A 91 -3.34 22.29 7.58
CA LYS A 91 -2.84 21.77 8.87
C LYS A 91 -3.11 20.27 9.03
N ASP A 92 -4.30 19.83 8.60
CA ASP A 92 -4.71 18.43 8.71
C ASP A 92 -3.96 17.53 7.71
N GLU A 93 -3.67 18.02 6.49
CA GLU A 93 -2.87 17.31 5.50
C GLU A 93 -1.40 17.18 5.91
N LEU A 94 -0.84 18.23 6.51
CA LEU A 94 0.52 18.20 7.05
C LEU A 94 0.63 17.23 8.22
N LEU A 95 -0.31 17.30 9.17
CA LEU A 95 -0.38 16.37 10.30
C LEU A 95 -0.55 14.92 9.83
N PHE A 96 -1.45 14.70 8.87
CA PHE A 96 -1.64 13.40 8.22
C PHE A 96 -0.33 12.90 7.62
N SER A 97 0.35 13.72 6.81
CA SER A 97 1.58 13.33 6.10
C SER A 97 2.73 13.00 7.06
N GLN A 98 2.86 13.76 8.14
CA GLN A 98 3.84 13.48 9.19
C GLN A 98 3.58 12.12 9.86
N GLN A 99 2.32 11.84 10.22
CA GLN A 99 1.93 10.56 10.80
C GLN A 99 2.10 9.41 9.80
N ALA A 100 1.76 9.63 8.53
CA ALA A 100 1.89 8.68 7.45
C ALA A 100 3.37 8.28 7.24
N VAL A 101 4.28 9.26 7.20
CA VAL A 101 5.73 9.02 7.13
C VAL A 101 6.25 8.26 8.37
N ALA A 102 5.77 8.59 9.57
CA ALA A 102 6.15 7.89 10.80
C ALA A 102 5.68 6.43 10.78
N ASN A 103 4.43 6.19 10.38
CA ASN A 103 3.88 4.84 10.23
C ASN A 103 4.68 4.05 9.18
N TYR A 104 4.92 4.64 8.01
CA TYR A 104 5.66 3.99 6.94
C TYR A 104 7.09 3.65 7.34
N LYS A 105 7.82 4.55 8.03
CA LYS A 105 9.15 4.21 8.58
C LYS A 105 9.10 2.98 9.47
N ARG A 106 8.07 2.86 10.31
CA ARG A 106 7.91 1.74 11.24
C ARG A 106 7.60 0.41 10.53
N PHE A 107 6.72 0.40 9.52
CA PHE A 107 6.32 -0.83 8.83
C PHE A 107 7.04 -1.12 7.51
N SER A 108 7.82 -0.18 6.97
CA SER A 108 8.54 -0.35 5.70
C SER A 108 9.45 -1.57 5.65
N PRO A 109 10.07 -2.08 6.75
CA PRO A 109 10.77 -3.36 6.69
C PRO A 109 9.88 -4.51 6.22
N THR A 110 8.62 -4.56 6.67
CA THR A 110 7.63 -5.56 6.24
C THR A 110 7.27 -5.39 4.76
N VAL A 111 7.12 -4.15 4.27
CA VAL A 111 6.84 -3.91 2.84
C VAL A 111 8.06 -4.26 1.97
N TYR A 112 9.26 -3.90 2.40
CA TYR A 112 10.48 -4.08 1.63
C TYR A 112 10.99 -5.52 1.56
N GLN A 113 10.80 -6.29 2.63
CA GLN A 113 11.42 -7.61 2.78
C GLN A 113 10.39 -8.72 3.03
N GLY A 114 9.13 -8.36 3.29
CA GLY A 114 8.06 -9.32 3.49
C GLY A 114 7.61 -9.99 2.20
N ASN A 115 6.84 -11.05 2.37
CA ASN A 115 6.22 -11.77 1.28
C ASN A 115 4.98 -11.01 0.80
N LEU A 116 4.95 -10.65 -0.48
CA LEU A 116 3.82 -10.02 -1.13
C LEU A 116 2.75 -11.05 -1.51
N TYR A 117 1.50 -10.75 -1.16
CA TYR A 117 0.31 -11.49 -1.57
C TYR A 117 -0.66 -10.55 -2.28
N ARG A 118 -0.88 -10.79 -3.57
CA ARG A 118 -1.90 -10.12 -4.39
C ARG A 118 -3.23 -10.84 -4.17
N LEU A 119 -4.18 -10.20 -3.48
CA LEU A 119 -5.42 -10.84 -3.01
C LEU A 119 -6.61 -10.56 -3.95
N VAL A 120 -6.72 -9.33 -4.46
CA VAL A 120 -7.78 -8.94 -5.40
C VAL A 120 -7.18 -8.08 -6.51
N SER A 121 -7.32 -8.56 -7.76
CA SER A 121 -6.73 -7.93 -8.94
C SER A 121 -7.50 -6.69 -9.39
N PRO A 122 -6.82 -5.54 -9.64
CA PRO A 122 -7.45 -4.35 -10.21
C PRO A 122 -7.91 -4.56 -11.65
N TYR A 123 -7.43 -5.61 -12.34
CA TYR A 123 -7.81 -5.93 -13.72
C TYR A 123 -9.13 -6.72 -13.80
N GLU A 124 -9.58 -7.28 -12.68
CA GLU A 124 -10.77 -8.16 -12.62
C GLU A 124 -11.89 -7.57 -11.76
N ASN A 125 -11.58 -6.54 -10.96
CA ASN A 125 -12.49 -5.95 -9.99
C ASN A 125 -12.31 -4.43 -9.94
N ASN A 126 -13.35 -3.68 -9.54
CA ASN A 126 -13.25 -2.25 -9.24
C ASN A 126 -12.56 -1.96 -7.90
N ARG A 127 -11.72 -2.88 -7.42
CA ARG A 127 -10.88 -2.75 -6.24
C ARG A 127 -9.58 -3.51 -6.43
N ALA A 128 -8.54 -3.07 -5.74
CA ALA A 128 -7.29 -3.82 -5.62
C ALA A 128 -7.01 -4.06 -4.15
N VAL A 129 -6.56 -5.28 -3.81
CA VAL A 129 -6.16 -5.61 -2.45
C VAL A 129 -4.90 -6.45 -2.49
N LEU A 130 -3.91 -6.04 -1.72
CA LEU A 130 -2.65 -6.77 -1.54
C LEU A 130 -2.16 -6.62 -0.12
N MET A 131 -1.29 -7.52 0.31
CA MET A 131 -0.64 -7.41 1.62
C MET A 131 0.80 -7.90 1.58
N TYR A 132 1.61 -7.36 2.47
CA TYR A 132 2.94 -7.86 2.79
C TYR A 132 2.92 -8.50 4.17
N SER A 133 3.42 -9.72 4.31
CA SER A 133 3.61 -10.39 5.60
C SER A 133 5.09 -10.61 5.85
N ASP A 134 5.54 -10.33 7.08
CA ASP A 134 6.90 -10.67 7.48
C ASP A 134 7.12 -12.20 7.47
N GLU A 135 8.38 -12.62 7.38
CA GLU A 135 8.76 -14.03 7.33
C GLU A 135 8.32 -14.81 8.59
N ALA A 136 8.41 -14.14 9.74
CA ALA A 136 7.99 -14.71 11.03
C ALA A 136 6.47 -14.79 11.20
N LYS A 137 5.69 -14.20 10.28
CA LYS A 137 4.22 -14.11 10.34
C LYS A 137 3.72 -13.44 11.62
N ASN A 138 4.46 -12.47 12.14
CA ASN A 138 4.12 -11.67 13.30
C ASN A 138 3.46 -10.34 12.92
N SER A 139 3.72 -9.84 11.72
CA SER A 139 3.19 -8.58 11.24
C SER A 139 2.88 -8.63 9.75
N ALA A 140 1.76 -8.04 9.36
CA ALA A 140 1.43 -7.80 7.98
C ALA A 140 0.81 -6.42 7.77
N ILE A 141 1.05 -5.84 6.60
CA ILE A 141 0.43 -4.59 6.16
C ILE A 141 -0.41 -4.89 4.93
N LEU A 142 -1.71 -4.61 5.01
CA LEU A 142 -2.65 -4.76 3.92
C LEU A 142 -3.02 -3.40 3.36
N PHE A 143 -2.99 -3.30 2.04
CA PHE A 143 -3.46 -2.16 1.28
C PHE A 143 -4.70 -2.55 0.49
N ALA A 144 -5.78 -1.80 0.66
CA ALA A 144 -7.01 -1.96 -0.10
C ALA A 144 -7.40 -0.63 -0.74
N TYR A 145 -7.68 -0.67 -2.04
CA TYR A 145 -8.02 0.49 -2.85
C TYR A 145 -9.35 0.23 -3.55
N ASN A 146 -10.34 1.09 -3.33
CA ASN A 146 -11.54 1.13 -4.16
C ASN A 146 -11.25 2.03 -5.36
N LEU A 147 -11.48 1.52 -6.57
CA LEU A 147 -11.09 2.18 -7.82
C LEU A 147 -12.28 2.91 -8.43
N SER A 148 -13.08 2.22 -9.24
CA SER A 148 -14.25 2.76 -9.93
C SER A 148 -15.55 2.13 -9.40
N SER A 149 -15.77 2.23 -8.08
CA SER A 149 -16.95 1.65 -7.43
C SER A 149 -18.26 2.12 -8.06
N ARG A 150 -19.16 1.20 -8.39
CA ARG A 150 -20.52 1.51 -8.85
C ARG A 150 -21.47 1.75 -7.68
N TYR A 151 -22.57 2.46 -7.96
CA TYR A 151 -23.64 2.61 -6.98
C TYR A 151 -24.14 1.24 -6.50
N ARG A 152 -24.12 1.02 -5.18
CA ARG A 152 -24.46 -0.27 -4.53
C ARG A 152 -23.58 -1.45 -4.94
N GLU A 153 -22.35 -1.20 -5.37
CA GLU A 153 -21.38 -2.29 -5.52
C GLU A 153 -21.07 -2.88 -4.15
N PHE A 154 -21.26 -4.20 -4.06
CA PHE A 154 -20.95 -4.98 -2.89
C PHE A 154 -19.70 -5.79 -3.16
N PHE A 155 -18.76 -5.74 -2.22
CA PHE A 155 -17.56 -6.54 -2.28
C PHE A 155 -17.58 -7.60 -1.19
N ASN A 156 -17.26 -8.84 -1.57
CA ASN A 156 -17.11 -9.92 -0.60
C ASN A 156 -15.91 -9.67 0.35
N PRO A 157 -15.96 -10.24 1.57
CA PRO A 157 -14.81 -10.28 2.47
C PRO A 157 -13.57 -10.79 1.76
N VAL A 158 -12.42 -10.19 2.08
CA VAL A 158 -11.13 -10.60 1.51
C VAL A 158 -10.51 -11.65 2.40
N LYS A 159 -10.25 -12.82 1.82
CA LYS A 159 -9.46 -13.88 2.44
C LYS A 159 -7.98 -13.51 2.37
N LEU A 160 -7.36 -13.41 3.54
CA LEU A 160 -5.95 -13.04 3.65
C LEU A 160 -5.04 -14.23 3.33
N GLN A 161 -3.75 -13.96 3.14
CA GLN A 161 -2.73 -14.97 2.91
C GLN A 161 -1.46 -14.64 3.69
N GLY A 162 -0.54 -15.59 3.79
CA GLY A 162 0.76 -15.37 4.42
C GLY A 162 0.78 -15.35 5.95
N LEU A 163 -0.37 -15.60 6.60
CA LEU A 163 -0.47 -15.65 8.06
C LEU A 163 -0.20 -17.06 8.61
N ASP A 164 -0.07 -17.15 9.93
CA ASP A 164 0.01 -18.40 10.68
C ASP A 164 -1.39 -18.74 11.21
N SER A 165 -1.91 -19.92 10.89
CA SER A 165 -3.27 -20.31 11.26
C SER A 165 -3.49 -20.37 12.78
N LEU A 166 -2.44 -20.69 13.55
CA LEU A 166 -2.50 -20.88 15.00
C LEU A 166 -2.35 -19.58 15.79
N LYS A 167 -1.83 -18.52 15.15
CA LYS A 167 -1.65 -17.22 15.81
C LYS A 167 -2.94 -16.40 15.82
N LYS A 168 -3.03 -15.47 16.76
CA LYS A 168 -4.07 -14.45 16.83
C LYS A 168 -3.50 -13.12 16.40
N TYR A 169 -4.26 -12.37 15.62
CA TYR A 169 -3.87 -11.10 15.04
C TYR A 169 -4.86 -10.02 15.41
N LYS A 170 -4.34 -8.91 15.93
CA LYS A 170 -5.09 -7.66 16.06
C LYS A 170 -5.05 -6.92 14.74
N ILE A 171 -6.22 -6.47 14.29
CA ILE A 171 -6.38 -5.64 13.09
C ILE A 171 -6.49 -4.19 13.51
N LYS A 172 -5.72 -3.30 12.89
CA LYS A 172 -5.79 -1.85 13.12
C LYS A 172 -5.80 -1.11 11.79
N GLU A 173 -6.82 -0.30 11.54
CA GLU A 173 -6.76 0.68 10.46
C GLU A 173 -5.83 1.82 10.86
N ILE A 174 -4.88 2.13 9.99
CA ILE A 174 -3.90 3.20 10.15
C ILE A 174 -4.03 4.21 9.01
N ASN A 175 -3.28 5.31 9.09
CA ASN A 175 -3.29 6.40 8.09
C ASN A 175 -4.69 6.98 7.84
N LEU A 176 -5.46 7.18 8.90
CA LEU A 176 -6.70 7.97 8.83
C LEU A 176 -6.36 9.47 8.85
N MET A 177 -7.12 10.28 8.12
CA MET A 177 -7.05 11.73 8.25
C MET A 177 -7.39 12.14 9.70
N PRO A 178 -6.87 13.29 10.20
CA PRO A 178 -7.22 13.80 11.52
C PRO A 178 -8.74 13.82 11.74
N ASN A 179 -9.16 13.45 12.95
CA ASN A 179 -10.58 13.38 13.37
C ASN A 179 -11.46 12.36 12.63
N VAL A 180 -10.91 11.55 11.74
CA VAL A 180 -11.62 10.43 11.11
C VAL A 180 -11.43 9.15 11.94
N LYS A 181 -12.52 8.40 12.13
CA LYS A 181 -12.49 7.08 12.77
C LYS A 181 -12.70 5.99 11.72
N SER A 182 -12.08 4.84 11.97
CA SER A 182 -12.33 3.63 11.18
C SER A 182 -13.81 3.30 11.13
N VAL A 183 -14.29 2.96 9.94
CA VAL A 183 -15.65 2.45 9.71
C VAL A 183 -15.68 0.92 9.61
N LEU A 184 -14.51 0.26 9.64
CA LEU A 184 -14.39 -1.18 9.52
C LEU A 184 -14.75 -1.87 10.83
N ALA A 185 -15.64 -2.87 10.75
CA ALA A 185 -16.02 -3.68 11.90
C ALA A 185 -14.86 -4.49 12.49
N SER A 186 -13.85 -4.78 11.67
CA SER A 186 -12.63 -5.50 12.05
C SER A 186 -11.62 -4.65 12.80
N ASN A 187 -11.72 -3.31 12.76
CA ASN A 187 -10.75 -2.44 13.41
C ASN A 187 -10.74 -2.62 14.94
N ASP A 188 -9.55 -2.75 15.51
CA ASP A 188 -9.25 -3.06 16.91
C ASP A 188 -9.80 -4.43 17.39
N LYS A 189 -10.20 -5.32 16.48
CA LYS A 189 -10.60 -6.70 16.79
C LYS A 189 -9.44 -7.68 16.62
N ILE A 190 -9.58 -8.84 17.25
CA ILE A 190 -8.61 -9.94 17.19
C ILE A 190 -9.27 -11.14 16.51
N TYR A 191 -8.56 -11.72 15.55
CA TYR A 191 -8.97 -12.93 14.83
C TYR A 191 -7.84 -13.95 14.82
N THR A 192 -8.17 -15.24 14.69
CA THR A 192 -7.14 -16.23 14.38
C THR A 192 -6.67 -16.06 12.94
N GLY A 193 -5.42 -16.42 12.63
CA GLY A 193 -4.94 -16.45 11.26
C GLY A 193 -5.76 -17.41 10.39
N GLU A 194 -6.26 -18.50 10.97
CA GLU A 194 -7.18 -19.41 10.30
C GLU A 194 -8.46 -18.70 9.84
N TYR A 195 -9.09 -17.90 10.71
CA TYR A 195 -10.29 -17.15 10.34
C TYR A 195 -10.00 -16.14 9.23
N LEU A 196 -8.90 -15.39 9.35
CA LEU A 196 -8.49 -14.40 8.36
C LEU A 196 -8.23 -15.01 6.98
N MET A 197 -7.68 -16.23 6.91
CA MET A 197 -7.37 -16.90 5.65
C MET A 197 -8.56 -17.68 5.06
N ASN A 198 -9.46 -18.22 5.88
CA ASN A 198 -10.56 -19.06 5.40
C ASN A 198 -11.89 -18.31 5.24
N VAL A 199 -12.19 -17.38 6.15
CA VAL A 199 -13.42 -16.57 6.15
C VAL A 199 -13.15 -15.19 5.56
N GLY A 200 -12.06 -14.54 5.99
CA GLY A 200 -11.70 -13.20 5.55
C GLY A 200 -12.40 -12.08 6.31
N ILE A 201 -12.08 -10.84 5.93
CA ILE A 201 -12.65 -9.62 6.54
C ILE A 201 -13.03 -8.60 5.47
N ASP A 202 -14.00 -7.74 5.79
CA ASP A 202 -14.30 -6.58 4.96
C ASP A 202 -13.18 -5.55 5.08
N VAL A 203 -12.71 -5.08 3.93
CA VAL A 203 -11.67 -4.03 3.79
C VAL A 203 -12.19 -2.82 3.00
N SER A 204 -13.46 -2.82 2.65
CA SER A 204 -14.18 -1.75 1.99
C SER A 204 -15.49 -1.54 2.73
N LYS A 205 -15.94 -0.29 2.87
CA LYS A 205 -17.28 0.01 3.38
C LYS A 205 -18.33 -0.40 2.34
N THR A 206 -19.52 -0.82 2.78
CA THR A 206 -20.69 -0.92 1.88
C THR A 206 -20.97 0.43 1.23
N ASN A 207 -21.17 0.46 -0.09
CA ASN A 207 -21.26 1.71 -0.87
C ASN A 207 -20.00 2.58 -0.73
N SER A 208 -18.82 1.96 -0.78
CA SER A 208 -17.57 2.72 -0.76
C SER A 208 -17.51 3.68 -1.93
N GLU A 209 -17.24 4.95 -1.63
CA GLU A 209 -16.93 5.93 -2.65
C GLU A 209 -15.71 5.47 -3.48
N PRO A 210 -15.71 5.72 -4.80
CA PRO A 210 -14.53 5.54 -5.64
C PRO A 210 -13.31 6.25 -5.08
N LEU A 211 -12.12 5.75 -5.42
CA LEU A 211 -10.83 6.39 -5.10
C LEU A 211 -10.63 6.62 -3.59
N THR A 212 -11.03 5.61 -2.81
CA THR A 212 -10.82 5.53 -1.35
C THR A 212 -9.88 4.38 -1.02
N SER A 213 -9.17 4.50 0.09
CA SER A 213 -8.15 3.54 0.51
C SER A 213 -8.27 3.20 1.99
N VAL A 214 -7.90 1.96 2.31
CA VAL A 214 -7.73 1.44 3.66
C VAL A 214 -6.32 0.86 3.75
N VAL A 215 -5.60 1.17 4.83
CA VAL A 215 -4.35 0.51 5.20
C VAL A 215 -4.56 -0.16 6.54
N LEU A 216 -4.41 -1.48 6.59
CA LEU A 216 -4.52 -2.25 7.82
C LEU A 216 -3.14 -2.71 8.26
N GLU A 217 -2.85 -2.48 9.53
CA GLU A 217 -1.78 -3.16 10.24
C GLU A 217 -2.35 -4.36 10.99
N ILE A 218 -1.74 -5.51 10.76
CA ILE A 218 -2.18 -6.82 11.25
C ILE A 218 -1.03 -7.39 12.07
N THR A 219 -1.15 -7.41 13.39
CA THR A 219 -0.03 -7.77 14.29
C THR A 219 -0.43 -8.87 15.24
N THR A 220 0.48 -9.80 15.51
CA THR A 220 0.22 -10.88 16.46
C THR A 220 0.00 -10.33 17.85
N THR A 221 -0.96 -10.91 18.56
CA THR A 221 -1.15 -10.67 19.99
C THR A 221 -0.59 -11.84 20.79
N ASN A 222 0.05 -11.53 21.91
CA ASN A 222 0.44 -12.53 22.91
C ASN A 222 -0.79 -13.22 23.53
#